data_AF-A0A7X1CGU3-F1
#
_entry.id   AF-A0A7X1CGU3-F1
#
_cell.length_a   1.000
_cell.length_b   1.000
_cell.length_c   1.000
_cell.angle_alpha   90.00
_cell.angle_beta   90.00
_cell.angle_gamma   90.00
#
_symmetry.space_group_name_H-M   'P 1'
#
loop_
_entity.id
_entity.type
_entity.pdbx_description
1 polymer ?
#
loop_
_entity_poly.entity_id
_entity_poly.type
_entity_poly.pdbx_seq_one_letter_code
_entity_poly.pdbx_strand_id
1 'polypeptide(L)'
;MVNLIPFASIYDTYVNTVYMGMNIRIGISQIVGNIIMFIPLGCLYPLCSKYHVTWKRMLCTAFVLSLSIEICQLLQNIFYQAAYRSADVDDLIWNTTGGLIGYALFLLCKPIFQKLKVYHL
;
A
#
# COMPACT_ATOMS: atom_id res chain seq x y z
N MET A 1 18.64 0.37 -6.05
CA MET A 1 18.66 -1.06 -6.43
C MET A 1 17.20 -1.53 -6.45
N VAL A 2 16.85 -2.58 -7.20
CA VAL A 2 15.46 -3.09 -7.28
C VAL A 2 15.40 -4.41 -6.54
N ASN A 3 14.46 -4.55 -5.62
CA ASN A 3 14.16 -5.81 -4.95
C ASN A 3 12.91 -6.44 -5.57
N LEU A 4 13.09 -7.58 -6.24
CA LEU A 4 12.00 -8.33 -6.86
C LEU A 4 11.64 -9.60 -6.07
N ILE A 5 12.33 -9.87 -4.96
CA ILE A 5 12.13 -11.07 -4.17
C ILE A 5 11.04 -10.77 -3.12
N PRO A 6 9.89 -11.45 -3.18
CA PRO A 6 8.87 -11.30 -2.15
C PRO A 6 9.42 -11.70 -0.79
N PHE A 7 9.08 -10.90 0.20
CA PHE A 7 9.44 -10.94 1.61
C PHE A 7 10.92 -10.74 1.92
N ALA A 8 11.73 -10.28 0.95
CA ALA A 8 13.13 -10.00 1.21
C ALA A 8 13.33 -8.83 2.20
N SER A 9 12.44 -7.82 2.23
CA SER A 9 12.52 -6.75 3.23
C SER A 9 12.28 -7.26 4.66
N ILE A 10 11.45 -8.29 4.82
CA ILE A 10 11.24 -8.95 6.13
C ILE A 10 12.49 -9.72 6.54
N TYR A 11 13.06 -10.48 5.61
CA TYR A 11 14.29 -11.23 5.85
C TYR A 11 15.46 -10.30 6.21
N ASP A 12 15.64 -9.21 5.46
CA ASP A 12 16.66 -8.21 5.73
C ASP A 12 16.44 -7.55 7.08
N THR A 13 15.20 -7.21 7.44
CA THR A 13 14.89 -6.67 8.77
C THR A 13 15.25 -7.67 9.88
N TYR A 14 14.95 -8.95 9.69
CA TYR A 14 15.28 -10.01 10.64
C TYR A 14 16.80 -10.17 10.81
N VAL A 15 17.53 -10.32 9.70
CA VAL A 15 19.00 -10.47 9.71
C VAL A 15 19.66 -9.25 10.35
N ASN A 16 19.28 -8.03 9.95
CA ASN A 16 19.87 -6.82 10.52
C ASN A 16 19.55 -6.65 12.01
N THR A 17 18.36 -7.04 12.46
CA THR A 17 18.01 -7.00 13.89
C THR A 17 18.85 -8.01 14.69
N VAL A 18 18.99 -9.23 14.18
CA VAL A 18 19.66 -10.33 14.90
C VAL A 18 21.19 -10.17 14.91
N TYR A 19 21.79 -9.79 13.78
CA TYR A 19 23.26 -9.75 13.64
C TYR A 19 23.85 -8.36 13.83
N MET A 20 23.14 -7.30 13.44
CA MET A 20 23.62 -5.91 13.52
C MET A 20 23.02 -5.15 14.72
N GLY A 21 22.16 -5.78 15.51
CA GLY A 21 21.47 -5.15 16.64
C GLY A 21 20.56 -3.99 16.23
N MET A 22 20.13 -3.95 14.96
CA MET A 22 19.27 -2.89 14.46
C MET A 22 17.87 -2.95 15.08
N ASN A 23 17.21 -1.80 15.13
CA ASN A 23 15.87 -1.72 15.69
C ASN A 23 14.83 -2.27 14.71
N ILE A 24 14.18 -3.39 15.06
CA ILE A 24 13.08 -4.03 14.31
C ILE A 24 11.95 -3.05 13.95
N ARG A 25 11.77 -1.97 14.74
CA ARG A 25 10.77 -0.93 14.49
C ARG A 25 10.92 -0.28 13.12
N ILE A 26 12.13 -0.22 12.57
CA ILE A 26 12.38 0.36 11.24
C ILE A 26 11.62 -0.43 10.17
N GLY A 27 11.81 -1.76 10.10
CA GLY A 27 11.11 -2.59 9.13
C GLY A 27 9.60 -2.62 9.35
N ILE A 28 9.15 -2.70 10.61
CA ILE A 28 7.71 -2.64 10.95
C ILE A 28 7.10 -1.31 10.47
N SER A 29 7.79 -0.18 10.68
CA SER A 29 7.30 1.13 10.26
C SER A 29 7.15 1.25 8.75
N GLN A 30 7.99 0.57 7.95
CA GLN A 30 7.85 0.55 6.50
C GLN A 30 6.59 -0.20 6.07
N ILE A 31 6.39 -1.41 6.60
CA ILE A 31 5.21 -2.25 6.33
C ILE A 31 3.93 -1.49 6.71
N VAL A 32 3.88 -0.98 7.95
CA VAL A 32 2.71 -0.26 8.47
C VAL A 32 2.48 1.04 7.71
N GLY A 33 3.54 1.78 7.36
CA GLY A 33 3.45 3.00 6.58
C GLY A 33 2.81 2.79 5.21
N ASN A 34 3.24 1.74 4.50
CA ASN A 34 2.71 1.38 3.19
C ASN A 34 1.22 0.99 3.25
N ILE A 35 0.85 0.18 4.24
CA ILE A 35 -0.56 -0.18 4.50
C ILE A 35 -1.39 1.09 4.75
N ILE A 36 -0.97 1.93 5.69
CA ILE A 36 -1.71 3.12 6.10
C ILE A 36 -1.88 4.10 4.93
N MET A 37 -0.87 4.23 4.07
CA MET A 37 -0.93 5.12 2.91
C MET A 37 -2.07 4.78 1.95
N PHE A 38 -2.42 3.50 1.82
CA PHE A 38 -3.46 3.03 0.91
C PHE A 38 -4.85 2.87 1.55
N ILE A 39 -4.97 2.93 2.88
CA ILE A 39 -6.27 2.87 3.55
C ILE A 39 -7.22 3.98 3.07
N PRO A 40 -6.82 5.27 2.99
CA PRO A 40 -7.68 6.33 2.48
C PRO A 40 -8.17 6.08 1.05
N LEU A 41 -7.31 5.54 0.18
CA LEU A 41 -7.71 5.16 -1.18
C LEU A 41 -8.82 4.12 -1.15
N GLY A 42 -8.67 3.06 -0.33
CA GLY A 42 -9.67 2.00 -0.18
C GLY A 42 -11.03 2.51 0.32
N CYS A 43 -11.03 3.52 1.19
CA CYS A 43 -12.24 4.15 1.71
C CYS A 43 -12.88 5.10 0.69
N LEU A 44 -12.07 5.96 0.07
CA LEU A 44 -12.54 7.07 -0.77
C LEU A 44 -12.93 6.63 -2.18
N TYR A 45 -12.24 5.63 -2.75
CA TYR A 45 -12.55 5.14 -4.09
C TYR A 45 -14.02 4.69 -4.24
N PRO A 46 -14.58 3.83 -3.37
CA PRO A 46 -15.99 3.47 -3.46
C PRO A 46 -16.93 4.65 -3.15
N LEU A 47 -16.54 5.58 -2.26
CA LEU A 47 -17.37 6.76 -1.92
C LEU A 47 -17.49 7.76 -3.07
N CYS A 48 -16.40 8.01 -3.80
CA CYS A 48 -16.36 8.98 -4.89
C CYS A 48 -16.75 8.39 -6.25
N SER A 49 -16.82 7.05 -6.35
CA SER A 49 -17.19 6.39 -7.59
C SER A 49 -18.70 6.51 -7.86
N LYS A 50 -19.04 6.92 -9.09
CA LYS A 50 -20.43 6.90 -9.58
C LYS A 50 -20.97 5.48 -9.79
N TYR A 51 -20.08 4.49 -9.83
CA TYR A 51 -20.41 3.09 -10.06
C TYR A 51 -20.08 2.24 -8.85
N HIS A 52 -20.80 1.13 -8.70
CA HIS A 52 -20.47 0.12 -7.70
C HIS A 52 -19.02 -0.38 -7.89
N VAL A 53 -18.21 -0.17 -6.85
CA VAL A 53 -16.84 -0.68 -6.78
C VAL A 53 -16.90 -2.07 -6.17
N THR A 54 -16.44 -3.06 -6.92
CA THR A 54 -16.28 -4.42 -6.42
C THR A 54 -14.89 -4.60 -5.80
N TRP A 55 -14.72 -5.64 -4.97
CA TRP A 55 -13.41 -5.98 -4.40
C TRP A 55 -12.35 -6.23 -5.49
N LYS A 56 -12.73 -6.80 -6.65
CA LYS A 56 -11.83 -7.02 -7.79
C LYS A 56 -11.36 -5.70 -8.41
N ARG A 57 -12.27 -4.73 -8.57
CA ARG A 57 -11.92 -3.39 -9.05
C ARG A 57 -10.99 -2.70 -8.06
N MET A 58 -11.31 -2.75 -6.77
CA MET A 58 -10.44 -2.21 -5.72
C MET A 58 -9.05 -2.84 -5.76
N LEU A 59 -8.95 -4.16 -5.83
CA LEU A 59 -7.69 -4.89 -5.92
C LEU A 59 -6.86 -4.42 -7.13
N CYS A 60 -7.47 -4.38 -8.31
CA CYS A 60 -6.81 -3.96 -9.54
C CYS A 60 -6.34 -2.50 -9.45
N THR A 61 -7.19 -1.60 -8.96
CA THR A 61 -6.84 -0.18 -8.79
C THR A 61 -5.71 0.02 -7.77
N ALA A 62 -5.76 -0.65 -6.62
CA ALA A 62 -4.70 -0.58 -5.61
C ALA A 62 -3.38 -1.13 -6.16
N PHE A 63 -3.42 -2.27 -6.84
CA PHE A 63 -2.25 -2.88 -7.46
C PHE A 63 -1.62 -1.98 -8.53
N VAL A 64 -2.42 -1.44 -9.46
CA VAL A 64 -1.92 -0.57 -10.53
C VAL A 64 -1.34 0.73 -9.97
N LEU A 65 -2.01 1.35 -8.98
CA LEU A 65 -1.49 2.55 -8.33
C LEU A 65 -0.19 2.26 -7.58
N SER A 66 -0.12 1.15 -6.85
CA SER A 66 1.10 0.79 -6.15
C SER A 66 2.23 0.43 -7.11
N LEU A 67 1.94 -0.25 -8.22
CA LEU A 67 2.93 -0.52 -9.28
C LEU A 67 3.42 0.79 -9.91
N SER A 68 2.55 1.77 -10.08
CA SER A 68 2.92 3.09 -10.58
C SER A 68 3.88 3.80 -9.62
N ILE A 69 3.68 3.66 -8.30
CA ILE A 69 4.58 4.22 -7.28
C ILE A 69 5.96 3.55 -7.37
N GLU A 70 6.03 2.22 -7.45
CA GLU A 70 7.30 1.49 -7.61
C GLU A 70 8.05 1.94 -8.88
N ILE A 71 7.32 2.11 -10.00
CA ILE A 71 7.91 2.62 -11.25
C ILE A 71 8.42 4.05 -11.06
N CYS A 72 7.68 4.93 -10.39
CA CYS A 72 8.14 6.28 -10.09
C CYS A 72 9.41 6.29 -9.24
N GLN A 73 9.51 5.41 -8.22
CA GLN A 73 10.71 5.27 -7.40
C GLN A 73 11.90 4.76 -8.22
N LEU A 74 11.67 3.77 -9.10
CA LEU A 74 12.68 3.27 -10.02
C LEU A 74 13.21 4.38 -10.94
N LEU A 75 12.30 5.15 -11.54
CA LEU A 75 12.66 6.28 -12.39
C LEU A 75 13.43 7.33 -11.60
N GLN A 76 13.01 7.66 -10.37
CA GLN A 76 13.71 8.60 -9.51
C GLN A 76 15.16 8.15 -9.23
N ASN A 77 15.37 6.86 -8.93
CA ASN A 77 16.71 6.31 -8.72
C ASN A 77 17.59 6.44 -9.97
N ILE A 78 17.01 6.28 -11.17
CA ILE A 78 17.74 6.43 -12.45
C ILE A 78 18.09 7.90 -12.71
N PHE A 79 17.13 8.83 -12.54
CA PHE A 79 17.32 10.23 -12.90
C PHE A 79 18.19 11.01 -11.90
N TYR A 80 18.00 10.80 -10.60
CA TYR A 80 18.68 11.58 -9.58
C TYR A 80 20.00 10.95 -9.10
N GLN A 81 20.34 9.75 -9.56
CA GLN A 81 21.49 8.94 -9.12
C GLN A 81 21.63 8.80 -7.60
N ALA A 82 20.55 9.08 -6.87
CA ALA A 82 20.47 9.04 -5.43
C ALA A 82 19.52 7.92 -5.06
N ALA A 83 20.05 6.89 -4.39
CA ALA A 83 19.27 5.78 -3.87
C ALA A 83 18.49 6.23 -2.64
N TYR A 84 17.40 6.98 -2.84
CA TYR A 84 16.55 7.44 -1.73
C TYR A 84 15.75 6.28 -1.13
N ARG A 85 15.14 5.45 -1.97
CA ARG A 85 14.48 4.19 -1.59
C ARG A 85 14.63 3.16 -2.71
N SER A 86 14.81 1.90 -2.36
CA SER A 86 14.79 0.80 -3.32
C SER A 86 13.33 0.51 -3.69
N ALA A 87 13.06 0.31 -4.98
CA ALA A 87 11.77 -0.21 -5.42
C ALA A 87 11.68 -1.68 -4.96
N ASP A 88 10.58 -2.04 -4.28
CA ASP A 88 10.40 -3.32 -3.61
C ASP A 88 9.03 -3.94 -3.92
N VAL A 89 9.02 -5.21 -4.33
CA VAL A 89 7.78 -5.98 -4.50
C VAL A 89 7.01 -6.13 -3.18
N ASP A 90 7.69 -6.05 -2.04
CA ASP A 90 7.03 -6.06 -0.73
C ASP A 90 6.15 -4.83 -0.53
N ASP A 91 6.62 -3.67 -0.97
CA ASP A 91 5.87 -2.41 -0.90
C ASP A 91 4.62 -2.49 -1.78
N LEU A 92 4.73 -3.10 -2.96
CA LEU A 92 3.60 -3.40 -3.85
C LEU A 92 2.51 -4.23 -3.14
N ILE A 93 2.93 -5.27 -2.41
CA ILE A 93 2.03 -6.16 -1.67
C ILE A 93 1.36 -5.39 -0.54
N TRP A 94 2.13 -4.72 0.31
CA TRP A 94 1.61 -4.03 1.49
C TRP A 94 0.66 -2.89 1.15
N ASN A 95 0.99 -2.10 0.13
CA ASN A 95 0.11 -1.06 -0.40
C ASN A 95 -1.21 -1.65 -0.93
N THR A 96 -1.14 -2.72 -1.72
CA THR A 96 -2.33 -3.40 -2.25
C THR A 96 -3.21 -3.93 -1.11
N THR A 97 -2.60 -4.54 -0.09
CA THR A 97 -3.29 -4.98 1.13
C THR A 97 -3.93 -3.81 1.88
N GLY A 98 -3.24 -2.68 2.02
CA GLY A 98 -3.79 -1.46 2.62
C GLY A 98 -5.04 -0.95 1.91
N GLY A 99 -5.05 -1.02 0.57
CA GLY A 99 -6.21 -0.64 -0.24
C GLY A 99 -7.42 -1.55 0.01
N LEU A 100 -7.18 -2.86 0.14
CA LEU A 100 -8.23 -3.82 0.50
C LEU A 100 -8.75 -3.62 1.93
N ILE A 101 -7.87 -3.32 2.89
CA ILE A 101 -8.24 -3.00 4.27
C ILE A 101 -9.12 -1.74 4.28
N GLY A 102 -8.73 -0.67 3.59
CA GLY A 102 -9.55 0.54 3.46
C GLY A 102 -10.92 0.25 2.85
N TYR A 103 -10.98 -0.59 1.82
CA TYR A 103 -12.25 -1.00 1.22
C TYR A 103 -13.12 -1.83 2.17
N ALA A 104 -12.53 -2.71 2.97
CA ALA A 104 -13.25 -3.44 4.02
C ALA A 104 -13.80 -2.47 5.08
N LEU A 105 -13.03 -1.46 5.51
CA LEU A 105 -13.50 -0.40 6.40
C LEU A 105 -14.66 0.38 5.79
N PHE A 106 -14.61 0.70 4.49
CA PHE A 106 -15.74 1.30 3.79
C PHE A 106 -16.99 0.41 3.87
N LEU A 107 -16.87 -0.90 3.63
CA LEU A 107 -18.02 -1.80 3.69
C LEU A 107 -18.65 -1.85 5.08
N LEU A 108 -17.84 -1.81 6.15
CA LEU A 108 -18.32 -1.73 7.53
C LEU A 108 -19.05 -0.41 7.81
N CYS A 109 -18.55 0.70 7.28
CA CYS A 109 -19.13 2.04 7.46
C CYS A 109 -20.24 2.38 6.44
N LYS A 110 -20.42 1.59 5.38
CA LYS A 110 -21.43 1.76 4.33
C LYS A 110 -22.84 2.09 4.87
N PRO A 111 -23.41 1.38 5.85
CA PRO A 111 -24.75 1.71 6.37
C PRO A 111 -24.81 3.09 7.01
N ILE A 112 -23.71 3.56 7.61
CA ILE A 112 -23.62 4.90 8.19
C ILE A 112 -23.59 5.95 7.07
N PHE A 113 -22.78 5.74 6.03
CA PHE A 113 -22.69 6.66 4.88
C PHE A 113 -24.00 6.78 4.11
N GLN A 114 -24.78 5.69 4.01
CA GLN A 114 -26.12 5.71 3.43
C GLN A 114 -27.10 6.52 4.30
N LYS A 115 -27.07 6.35 5.63
CA LYS A 115 -27.89 7.16 6.55
C LYS A 115 -27.56 8.65 6.46
N LEU A 116 -26.28 9.00 6.29
CA LEU A 116 -25.81 10.38 6.16
C LEU A 116 -26.02 10.97 4.76
N LYS A 117 -26.62 10.25 3.81
CA LYS A 117 -26.79 10.68 2.40
C LYS A 117 -25.46 11.07 1.72
N VAL A 118 -24.36 10.45 2.14
CA VAL A 118 -23.04 10.62 1.51
C VAL A 118 -22.82 9.58 0.42
N TYR A 119 -23.55 8.46 0.49
CA TYR A 119 -23.47 7.36 -0.47
C TYR A 119 -24.88 6.92 -0.90
N HIS A 120 -25.09 6.79 -2.20
CA HIS A 120 -26.43 6.60 -2.80
C HIS A 120 -26.56 5.35 -3.69
N LEU A 121 -25.58 4.44 -3.62
CA LEU A 121 -25.51 3.19 -4.39
C LEU A 121 -26.03 1.99 -3.60
#